data_AF-A0A2S4Z708-F1
#
_entry.id   AF-A0A2S4Z708-F1
#
_cell.length_a   1.000
_cell.length_b   1.000
_cell.length_c   1.000
_cell.angle_alpha   90.00
_cell.angle_beta   90.00
_cell.angle_gamma   90.00
#
_symmetry.space_group_name_H-M   'P 1'
#
loop_
_entity.id
_entity.type
_entity.pdbx_description
1 polymer ?
#
loop_
_entity_poly.entity_id
_entity_poly.type
_entity_poly.pdbx_seq_one_letter_code
_entity_poly.pdbx_strand_id
1 'polypeptide(L)'
;MTVLNELYAHDPFEADEQTGFDEGFFALERELLELPCVRECAVVRTELPDLGETVVVAFVPVSADQEAAGRRAILAACERCLPWLFGHVVAVDRIPRAADGSVRAGKLIDQALPQIARDLMSPVAMSD
;
A
#
# COMPACT_ATOMS: atom_id res chain seq x y z
N MET A 1 22.31 33.81 27.54
CA MET A 1 21.54 32.90 28.42
C MET A 1 20.16 33.55 28.53
N THR A 2 19.17 33.19 27.70
CA THR A 2 18.40 31.92 27.72
C THR A 2 17.77 31.71 26.33
N VAL A 3 18.25 30.76 25.51
CA VAL A 3 17.67 29.43 25.17
C VAL A 3 16.15 29.37 24.89
N LEU A 4 15.82 29.15 23.61
CA LEU A 4 14.72 28.35 23.02
C LEU A 4 13.27 28.63 23.44
N ASN A 5 12.49 29.19 22.50
CA ASN A 5 11.03 28.99 22.47
C ASN A 5 10.47 28.91 21.03
N GLU A 6 11.22 28.31 20.11
CA GLU A 6 10.78 28.00 18.73
C GLU A 6 10.39 26.51 18.57
N LEU A 7 9.59 25.95 19.49
CA LEU A 7 9.13 24.57 19.34
C LEU A 7 7.60 24.46 19.47
N TYR A 8 7.04 23.86 18.42
CA TYR A 8 5.67 23.38 18.25
C TYR A 8 4.61 24.41 17.83
N ALA A 9 4.79 24.96 16.62
CA ALA A 9 3.67 24.96 15.69
C ALA A 9 3.54 23.53 15.14
N HIS A 10 2.90 22.64 15.91
CA HIS A 10 2.39 21.40 15.36
C HIS A 10 1.08 21.79 14.69
N ASP A 11 1.07 21.81 13.36
CA ASP A 11 -0.09 22.23 12.60
C ASP A 11 -1.22 21.23 12.86
N PRO A 12 -2.33 21.62 13.51
CA PRO A 12 -3.40 20.69 13.86
C PRO A 12 -4.07 20.08 12.61
N PHE A 13 -3.89 20.70 11.44
CA PHE A 13 -4.41 20.18 10.17
C PHE A 13 -3.64 18.96 9.66
N GLU A 14 -2.31 18.92 9.81
CA GLU A 14 -1.49 17.74 9.44
C GLU A 14 -1.76 16.55 10.37
N ALA A 15 -2.10 16.81 11.65
CA ALA A 15 -2.41 15.78 12.63
C ALA A 15 -3.74 15.05 12.33
N ASP A 16 -4.77 15.77 11.84
CA ASP A 16 -6.05 15.18 11.46
C ASP A 16 -5.93 14.32 10.19
N GLU A 17 -5.14 14.77 9.20
CA GLU A 17 -4.84 13.99 7.99
C GLU A 17 -4.04 12.72 8.31
N GLN A 18 -3.06 12.82 9.21
CA GLN A 18 -2.26 11.68 9.66
C GLN A 18 -3.12 10.68 10.46
N THR A 19 -4.04 11.17 11.29
CA THR A 19 -4.97 10.31 12.06
C THR A 19 -5.93 9.56 11.14
N GLY A 20 -6.48 10.23 10.12
CA GLY A 20 -7.36 9.60 9.12
C GLY A 20 -6.63 8.57 8.26
N PHE A 21 -5.37 8.83 7.89
CA PHE A 21 -4.53 7.85 7.22
C PHE A 21 -4.26 6.63 8.09
N ASP A 22 -3.82 6.81 9.34
CA ASP A 22 -3.48 5.70 10.23
C ASP A 22 -4.70 4.80 10.49
N GLU A 23 -5.88 5.39 10.74
CA GLU A 23 -7.12 4.61 10.90
C GLU A 23 -7.47 3.79 9.65
N GLY A 24 -7.43 4.42 8.47
CA GLY A 24 -7.68 3.74 7.19
C GLY A 24 -6.64 2.66 6.90
N PHE A 25 -5.37 2.89 7.24
CA PHE A 25 -4.28 1.94 7.07
C PHE A 25 -4.48 0.71 7.96
N PHE A 26 -4.80 0.90 9.25
CA PHE A 26 -5.08 -0.22 10.15
C PHE A 26 -6.34 -0.99 9.73
N ALA A 27 -7.38 -0.29 9.26
CA ALA A 27 -8.57 -0.93 8.72
C ALA A 27 -8.23 -1.80 7.50
N LEU A 28 -7.40 -1.29 6.59
CA LEU A 28 -6.92 -2.03 5.43
C LEU A 28 -6.13 -3.26 5.87
N GLU A 29 -5.13 -3.12 6.75
CA GLU A 29 -4.34 -4.26 7.25
C GLU A 29 -5.23 -5.35 7.83
N ARG A 30 -6.25 -4.98 8.61
CA ARG A 30 -7.21 -5.93 9.17
C ARG A 30 -8.02 -6.64 8.07
N GLU A 31 -8.56 -5.91 7.10
CA GLU A 31 -9.32 -6.52 6.00
C GLU A 31 -8.46 -7.49 5.18
N LEU A 32 -7.20 -7.14 4.93
CA LEU A 32 -6.29 -7.99 4.15
C LEU A 32 -5.98 -9.32 4.86
N LEU A 33 -5.90 -9.33 6.19
CA LEU A 33 -5.68 -10.55 6.98
C LEU A 33 -6.87 -11.53 6.92
N GLU A 34 -8.07 -11.06 6.56
CA GLU A 34 -9.28 -11.87 6.45
C GLU A 34 -9.48 -12.48 5.05
N LEU A 35 -8.67 -12.08 4.06
CA LEU A 35 -8.83 -12.54 2.68
C LEU A 35 -8.33 -13.98 2.48
N PRO A 36 -9.22 -14.96 2.17
CA PRO A 36 -8.83 -16.38 2.06
C PRO A 36 -7.99 -16.69 0.81
N CYS A 37 -7.94 -15.78 -0.16
CA CYS A 37 -7.15 -15.91 -1.37
C CYS A 37 -5.69 -15.40 -1.20
N VAL A 38 -5.37 -14.81 -0.04
CA VAL A 38 -4.06 -14.21 0.26
C VAL A 38 -3.34 -15.07 1.29
N ARG A 39 -2.13 -15.52 0.94
CA ARG A 39 -1.24 -16.25 1.85
C ARG A 39 -0.45 -15.30 2.74
N GLU A 40 -0.01 -14.19 2.17
CA GLU A 40 0.79 -13.18 2.83
C GLU A 40 0.56 -11.83 2.14
N CYS A 41 0.59 -10.73 2.89
CA CYS A 41 0.57 -9.40 2.31
C CYS A 41 1.52 -8.45 3.04
N ALA A 42 1.86 -7.36 2.37
CA ALA A 42 2.53 -6.21 2.92
C ALA A 42 1.99 -4.94 2.29
N VAL A 43 1.70 -3.94 3.13
CA VAL A 43 1.21 -2.63 2.72
C VAL A 43 2.33 -1.62 2.92
N VAL A 44 2.65 -0.86 1.89
CA VAL A 44 3.70 0.17 1.92
C VAL A 44 3.14 1.47 1.38
N ARG A 45 3.15 2.51 2.22
CA ARG A 45 2.96 3.89 1.79
C ARG A 45 4.24 4.36 1.09
N THR A 46 4.10 4.92 -0.11
CA THR A 46 5.23 5.46 -0.88
C THR A 46 4.77 6.61 -1.75
N GLU A 47 5.71 7.34 -2.31
CA GLU A 47 5.45 8.28 -3.39
C GLU A 47 5.95 7.67 -4.70
N LEU A 48 5.11 7.67 -5.74
CA LEU A 48 5.49 7.22 -7.07
C LEU A 48 5.57 8.40 -8.04
N PRO A 49 6.54 8.38 -8.99
CA PRO A 49 6.55 9.36 -10.08
C PRO A 49 5.19 9.38 -10.79
N ASP A 50 4.72 10.57 -11.13
CA ASP A 50 3.46 10.86 -11.84
C ASP A 50 2.15 10.58 -11.08
N LEU A 51 2.18 9.82 -9.99
CA LEU A 51 1.00 9.49 -9.18
C LEU A 51 0.97 10.17 -7.82
N GLY A 52 2.13 10.63 -7.34
CA GLY A 52 2.27 11.20 -6.00
C GLY A 52 2.11 10.13 -4.93
N GLU A 53 1.49 10.50 -3.82
CA GLU A 53 1.33 9.62 -2.67
C GLU A 53 0.39 8.44 -2.99
N THR A 54 0.85 7.22 -2.68
CA THR A 54 0.15 5.98 -3.01
C THR A 54 0.41 4.90 -1.96
N VAL A 55 -0.46 3.90 -1.97
CA VAL A 55 -0.27 2.67 -1.22
C VAL A 55 0.00 1.52 -2.18
N VAL A 56 1.14 0.85 -2.01
CA VAL A 56 1.44 -0.40 -2.70
C VAL A 56 1.12 -1.56 -1.77
N VAL A 57 0.18 -2.40 -2.19
CA VAL A 57 -0.14 -3.67 -1.52
C VAL A 57 0.49 -4.80 -2.32
N ALA A 58 1.58 -5.36 -1.79
CA ALA A 58 2.12 -6.60 -2.30
C ALA A 58 1.44 -7.78 -1.62
N PHE A 59 1.06 -8.78 -2.38
CA PHE A 59 0.47 -9.99 -1.83
C PHE A 59 0.99 -11.24 -2.50
N VAL A 60 0.99 -12.32 -1.74
CA VAL A 60 1.30 -13.66 -2.24
C VAL A 60 -0.01 -14.44 -2.31
N PRO A 61 -0.48 -14.83 -3.50
CA PRO A 61 -1.72 -15.59 -3.60
C PRO A 61 -1.54 -17.00 -3.02
N VAL A 62 -2.64 -17.59 -2.55
CA VAL A 62 -2.64 -18.98 -2.07
C VAL A 62 -2.31 -19.97 -3.20
N SER A 63 -2.78 -19.68 -4.42
CA SER A 63 -2.44 -20.39 -5.66
C SER A 63 -2.48 -19.43 -6.85
N ALA A 64 -1.84 -19.79 -7.96
CA ALA A 64 -1.83 -18.95 -9.17
C ALA A 64 -3.25 -18.63 -9.67
N ASP A 65 -4.17 -19.60 -9.58
CA ASP A 65 -5.57 -19.42 -10.00
C ASP A 65 -6.33 -18.37 -9.16
N GLN A 66 -5.83 -18.07 -7.96
CA GLN A 66 -6.43 -17.10 -7.05
C GLN A 66 -5.84 -15.69 -7.19
N GLU A 67 -4.83 -15.49 -8.03
CA GLU A 67 -4.17 -14.19 -8.19
C GLU A 67 -5.15 -13.09 -8.62
N ALA A 68 -5.95 -13.33 -9.65
CA ALA A 68 -6.92 -12.35 -10.15
C ALA A 68 -8.05 -12.07 -9.15
N ALA A 69 -8.45 -13.07 -8.35
CA ALA A 69 -9.42 -12.89 -7.28
C ALA A 69 -8.83 -12.08 -6.12
N GLY A 70 -7.60 -12.39 -5.71
CA GLY A 70 -6.84 -11.65 -4.71
C GLY A 70 -6.64 -10.20 -5.10
N ARG A 71 -6.17 -9.93 -6.32
CA ARG A 71 -5.99 -8.55 -6.81
C ARG A 71 -7.28 -7.74 -6.69
N ARG A 72 -8.41 -8.29 -7.15
CA ARG A 72 -9.72 -7.60 -7.07
C ARG A 72 -10.18 -7.37 -5.63
N ALA A 73 -10.03 -8.37 -4.76
CA ALA A 73 -10.45 -8.26 -3.36
C ALA A 73 -9.64 -7.20 -2.61
N ILE A 74 -8.33 -7.16 -2.83
CA ILE A 74 -7.41 -6.19 -2.22
C ILE A 74 -7.67 -4.78 -2.76
N LEU A 75 -7.87 -4.62 -4.07
CA LEU A 75 -8.23 -3.31 -4.64
C LEU A 75 -9.52 -2.77 -4.01
N ALA A 76 -10.55 -3.61 -3.90
CA ALA A 76 -11.80 -3.23 -3.26
C ALA A 76 -11.61 -2.88 -1.77
N ALA A 77 -10.68 -3.52 -1.06
CA ALA A 77 -10.34 -3.15 0.32
C ALA A 77 -9.63 -1.79 0.37
N CYS A 78 -8.69 -1.52 -0.54
CA CYS A 78 -8.03 -0.22 -0.64
C CYS A 78 -9.05 0.91 -0.88
N GLU A 79 -9.98 0.72 -1.81
CA GLU A 79 -11.03 1.70 -2.12
C GLU A 79 -11.97 1.96 -0.94
N ARG A 80 -12.23 0.97 -0.08
CA ARG A 80 -13.06 1.14 1.12
C ARG A 80 -12.33 1.83 2.26
N CYS A 81 -11.09 1.43 2.52
CA CYS A 81 -10.34 1.85 3.71
C CYS A 81 -9.57 3.15 3.48
N LEU A 82 -9.09 3.39 2.26
CA LEU A 82 -8.28 4.55 1.89
C LEU A 82 -8.77 5.15 0.54
N PRO A 83 -10.04 5.58 0.43
CA PRO A 83 -10.64 6.04 -0.84
C PRO A 83 -9.95 7.27 -1.44
N TRP A 84 -9.17 8.02 -0.65
CA TRP A 84 -8.43 9.21 -1.10
C TRP A 84 -7.01 8.89 -1.61
N LEU A 85 -6.55 7.64 -1.49
CA LEU A 85 -5.24 7.22 -1.99
C LEU A 85 -5.37 6.22 -3.12
N PHE A 86 -4.48 6.34 -4.09
CA PHE A 86 -4.38 5.35 -5.15
C PHE A 86 -3.76 4.06 -4.60
N GLY A 87 -4.44 2.93 -4.75
CA GLY A 87 -3.98 1.61 -4.33
C GLY A 87 -3.39 0.81 -5.49
N HIS A 88 -2.10 0.52 -5.45
CA HIS A 88 -1.43 -0.39 -6.39
C HIS A 88 -1.32 -1.79 -5.80
N VAL A 89 -1.92 -2.78 -6.46
CA VAL A 89 -1.91 -4.15 -5.98
C VAL A 89 -1.04 -5.03 -6.87
N VAL A 90 -0.01 -5.64 -6.28
CA VAL A 90 0.98 -6.44 -7.01
C VAL A 90 1.07 -7.83 -6.40
N ALA A 91 0.88 -8.85 -7.24
CA ALA A 91 1.16 -10.22 -6.86
C ALA A 91 2.66 -10.47 -6.89
N VAL A 92 3.20 -11.09 -5.83
CA VAL A 92 4.62 -11.44 -5.73
C VAL A 92 4.76 -12.88 -5.23
N ASP A 93 5.90 -13.52 -5.53
CA ASP A 93 6.16 -14.89 -5.06
C ASP A 93 6.38 -14.96 -3.55
N ARG A 94 6.98 -13.90 -2.98
CA ARG A 94 7.33 -13.76 -1.56
C ARG A 94 7.49 -12.31 -1.17
N ILE A 95 7.10 -11.97 0.06
CA ILE A 95 7.42 -10.67 0.65
C ILE A 95 8.88 -10.68 1.12
N PRO A 96 9.73 -9.71 0.71
CA PRO A 96 11.08 -9.63 1.21
C PRO A 96 11.08 -9.14 2.67
N ARG A 97 11.60 -9.97 3.57
CA ARG A 97 11.72 -9.64 5.01
C ARG A 97 13.17 -9.55 5.47
N ALA A 98 13.42 -8.78 6.52
CA ALA A 98 14.67 -8.77 7.26
C ALA A 98 14.70 -9.92 8.29
N ALA A 99 15.82 -10.08 8.99
CA ALA A 99 16.01 -11.18 9.95
C ALA A 99 15.06 -11.10 11.16
N ASP A 100 14.60 -9.89 11.49
CA ASP A 100 13.61 -9.62 12.55
C ASP A 100 12.15 -9.78 12.07
N GLY A 101 11.93 -10.18 10.81
CA GLY A 101 10.61 -10.36 10.22
C GLY A 101 9.99 -9.08 9.65
N SER A 102 10.62 -7.92 9.82
CA SER A 102 10.13 -6.66 9.24
C SER A 102 10.17 -6.70 7.70
N VAL A 103 9.21 -6.03 7.06
CA VAL A 103 9.16 -5.94 5.59
C VAL A 103 10.28 -5.04 5.11
N ARG A 104 11.05 -5.51 4.12
CA ARG A 104 12.05 -4.69 3.43
C ARG A 104 11.37 -3.85 2.36
N ALA A 105 10.71 -2.77 2.77
CA ALA A 105 9.87 -1.93 1.94
C ALA A 105 10.55 -1.50 0.62
N GLY A 106 11.78 -0.95 0.67
CA GLY A 106 12.49 -0.54 -0.55
C GLY A 106 12.70 -1.68 -1.54
N LYS A 107 13.09 -2.87 -1.06
CA LYS A 107 13.26 -4.06 -1.93
C LYS A 107 11.92 -4.54 -2.50
N LEU A 108 10.85 -4.42 -1.73
CA LEU A 108 9.51 -4.79 -2.19
C LEU A 108 9.02 -3.84 -3.28
N ILE A 109 9.24 -2.53 -3.10
CA ILE A 109 8.94 -1.52 -4.12
C ILE A 109 9.76 -1.79 -5.37
N ASP A 110 11.08 -2.02 -5.27
CA ASP A 110 11.93 -2.35 -6.42
C ASP A 110 11.40 -3.56 -7.22
N GLN A 111 10.86 -4.57 -6.52
CA GLN A 111 10.24 -5.75 -7.13
C GLN A 111 8.88 -5.44 -7.78
N ALA A 112 8.11 -4.52 -7.21
CA ALA A 112 6.79 -4.14 -7.69
C ALA A 112 6.83 -3.13 -8.86
N LEU A 113 7.87 -2.28 -8.92
CA LEU A 113 8.01 -1.20 -9.91
C LEU A 113 7.81 -1.65 -11.36
N PRO A 114 8.37 -2.78 -11.85
CA PRO A 114 8.14 -3.22 -13.23
C PRO A 114 6.68 -3.51 -13.53
N GLN A 115 5.93 -4.07 -12.58
CA GLN A 115 4.50 -4.32 -12.75
C GLN A 115 3.70 -3.02 -12.67
N ILE A 116 4.02 -2.15 -11.71
CA ILE A 116 3.38 -0.84 -11.57
C ILE A 116 3.58 -0.01 -12.85
N ALA A 117 4.81 0.08 -13.35
CA ALA A 117 5.12 0.79 -14.58
C ALA A 117 4.38 0.18 -15.79
N ARG A 118 4.25 -1.16 -15.87
CA ARG A 118 3.43 -1.82 -16.90
C ARG A 118 1.96 -1.42 -16.79
N ASP A 119 1.40 -1.46 -15.58
CA ASP A 119 0.00 -1.13 -15.33
C ASP A 119 -0.31 0.35 -15.63
N LEU A 120 0.68 1.25 -15.50
CA LEU A 120 0.57 2.66 -15.88
C LEU A 120 0.74 2.92 -17.38
N MET A 121 1.63 2.17 -18.03
CA MET A 121 1.90 2.32 -19.48
C MET A 121 0.89 1.58 -20.36
N SER A 122 0.23 0.55 -19.83
CA SER A 122 -0.97 0.00 -20.44
C SER A 122 -2.10 0.95 -20.10
N PRO A 123 -2.63 1.78 -21.03
CA PRO A 123 -3.95 2.31 -20.82
C PRO A 123 -4.82 1.09 -20.59
N VAL A 124 -5.43 1.00 -19.41
CA VAL A 124 -6.40 -0.05 -19.15
C VAL A 124 -7.32 -0.02 -20.36
N ALA A 125 -7.43 -1.16 -21.04
CA ALA A 125 -8.50 -1.39 -21.97
C ALA A 125 -9.79 -1.24 -21.15
N MET A 126 -10.31 -0.01 -21.05
CA MET A 126 -11.70 0.25 -20.73
C MET A 126 -12.48 -0.14 -21.99
N SER A 127 -12.67 -1.44 -22.14
CA SER A 127 -13.57 -2.11 -23.08
C SER A 127 -13.89 -3.43 -22.39
N ASP A 128 -15.10 -3.74 -21.93
CA ASP A 128 -16.47 -3.37 -22.31
C ASP A 128 -17.34 -3.08 -21.08
#